data_AF-A0A538RVU0-F1
#
_entry.id   AF-A0A538RVU0-F1
#
_cell.length_a   1.000
_cell.length_b   1.000
_cell.length_c   1.000
_cell.angle_alpha   90.00
_cell.angle_beta   90.00
_cell.angle_gamma   90.00
#
_symmetry.space_group_name_H-M   'P 1'
#
loop_
_entity.id
_entity.type
_entity.pdbx_description
1 polymer ?
#
loop_
_entity_poly.entity_id
_entity_poly.type
_entity_poly.pdbx_seq_one_letter_code
_entity_poly.pdbx_strand_id
1 'polypeptide(L)'
;MKFPEHVALSYLVAQLGAQQEYGLPGTLLVLIAGNLPDVDTLTLLGGWRFYRTYHRIVGHGLPVTLLGPALLAAGASVLGLGAFWPLWAWLQLALLVHLATDVCFYRWPVQLLWPVSRKGFGLGLVRWNDLVPTLVLYIFSVAALLWPGHGFAIGLAGLACFVAYLFWRAWQPPAQEGWRGWLTGLWAPHAAPFWRWLTGDFVT
;
A
#
# COMPACT_ATOMS: atom_id res chain seq x y z
N MET A 1 -0.86 5.66 2.34
CA MET A 1 -1.67 4.58 2.91
C MET A 1 -0.89 3.99 4.10
N LYS A 2 -1.53 3.25 5.01
CA LYS A 2 -0.84 2.66 6.18
C LYS A 2 -0.17 1.34 5.80
N PHE A 3 0.88 0.95 6.52
CA PHE A 3 1.55 -0.33 6.28
C PHE A 3 0.58 -1.54 6.28
N PRO A 4 -0.34 -1.71 7.26
CA PRO A 4 -1.30 -2.82 7.23
C PRO A 4 -2.26 -2.80 6.02
N GLU A 5 -2.60 -1.61 5.51
CA GLU A 5 -3.42 -1.45 4.32
C GLU A 5 -2.64 -1.84 3.06
N HIS A 6 -1.33 -1.52 3.00
CA HIS A 6 -0.44 -1.96 1.93
C HIS A 6 -0.26 -3.48 1.91
N VAL A 7 -0.20 -4.12 3.08
CA VAL A 7 -0.22 -5.59 3.20
C VAL A 7 -1.52 -6.17 2.65
N ALA A 8 -2.68 -5.65 3.08
CA ALA A 8 -3.98 -6.10 2.59
C ALA A 8 -4.14 -5.88 1.08
N LEU A 9 -3.71 -4.73 0.56
CA LEU A 9 -3.71 -4.43 -0.87
C LEU A 9 -2.83 -5.41 -1.65
N SER A 10 -1.61 -5.67 -1.18
CA SER A 10 -0.70 -6.64 -1.80
C SER A 10 -1.29 -8.04 -1.79
N TYR A 11 -1.97 -8.42 -0.71
CA TYR A 11 -2.68 -9.70 -0.63
C TYR A 11 -3.78 -9.84 -1.67
N LEU A 12 -4.60 -8.79 -1.85
CA LEU A 12 -5.64 -8.79 -2.90
C LEU A 12 -5.05 -8.81 -4.31
N VAL A 13 -3.91 -8.14 -4.54
CA VAL A 13 -3.17 -8.23 -5.80
C VAL A 13 -2.69 -9.66 -6.05
N ALA A 14 -2.17 -10.34 -5.02
CA ALA A 14 -1.74 -11.73 -5.16
C ALA A 14 -2.89 -12.67 -5.56
N GLN A 15 -4.13 -12.38 -5.15
CA GLN A 15 -5.30 -13.16 -5.52
C GLN A 15 -5.66 -13.06 -7.02
N LEU A 16 -5.11 -12.10 -7.77
CA LEU A 16 -5.38 -11.94 -9.21
C LEU A 16 -4.66 -12.95 -10.10
N GLY A 17 -3.75 -13.77 -9.55
CA GLY A 17 -3.09 -14.83 -10.31
C GLY A 17 -1.87 -15.42 -9.62
N ALA A 18 -1.13 -14.62 -8.85
CA ALA A 18 0.10 -15.09 -8.20
C ALA A 18 -0.16 -16.21 -7.18
N GLN A 19 -1.24 -16.12 -6.40
CA GLN A 19 -1.66 -17.18 -5.48
C GLN A 19 -2.04 -18.47 -6.23
N GLN A 20 -2.67 -18.36 -7.39
CA GLN A 20 -3.15 -19.51 -8.17
C GLN A 20 -1.99 -20.19 -8.91
N GLU A 21 -1.02 -19.41 -9.38
CA GLU A 21 0.12 -19.90 -10.16
C GLU A 21 1.25 -20.43 -9.27
N TYR A 22 1.52 -19.76 -8.15
CA TYR A 22 2.69 -20.02 -7.29
C TYR A 22 2.34 -20.38 -5.85
N GLY A 23 1.05 -20.46 -5.49
CA GLY A 23 0.60 -20.78 -4.15
C GLY A 23 1.02 -19.75 -3.10
N LEU A 24 1.16 -20.22 -1.86
CA LEU A 24 1.58 -19.39 -0.72
C LEU A 24 2.95 -18.70 -0.95
N PRO A 25 4.00 -19.35 -1.50
CA PRO A 25 5.26 -18.68 -1.80
C PRO A 25 5.08 -17.45 -2.71
N GLY A 26 4.26 -17.56 -3.76
CA GLY A 26 3.95 -16.43 -4.65
C GLY A 26 3.28 -15.28 -3.91
N THR A 27 2.27 -15.58 -3.10
CA THR A 27 1.61 -14.57 -2.27
C THR A 27 2.57 -13.89 -1.32
N LEU A 28 3.42 -14.63 -0.62
CA LEU A 28 4.42 -14.05 0.28
C LEU A 28 5.40 -13.15 -0.47
N LEU A 29 5.86 -13.55 -1.67
CA LEU A 29 6.73 -12.71 -2.49
C LEU A 29 6.03 -11.42 -2.91
N VAL A 30 4.76 -11.49 -3.35
CA VAL A 30 3.95 -10.31 -3.70
C VAL A 30 3.78 -9.38 -2.50
N LEU A 31 3.50 -9.93 -1.31
CA LEU A 31 3.42 -9.17 -0.07
C LEU A 31 4.74 -8.46 0.25
N ILE A 32 5.87 -9.16 0.15
CA ILE A 32 7.20 -8.58 0.41
C ILE A 32 7.49 -7.45 -0.60
N ALA A 33 7.28 -7.69 -1.89
CA ALA A 33 7.56 -6.69 -2.93
C ALA A 33 6.65 -5.46 -2.80
N GLY A 34 5.35 -5.68 -2.54
CA GLY A 34 4.38 -4.61 -2.35
C GLY A 34 4.56 -3.80 -1.06
N ASN A 35 5.39 -4.26 -0.12
CA ASN A 35 5.71 -3.52 1.12
C ASN A 35 7.18 -3.10 1.19
N LEU A 36 7.98 -3.41 0.17
CA LEU A 36 9.39 -3.04 0.11
C LEU A 36 9.61 -1.52 0.24
N PRO A 37 8.77 -0.62 -0.34
CA PRO A 37 8.97 0.81 -0.18
C PRO A 37 8.85 1.28 1.28
N ASP A 38 8.00 0.65 2.07
CA ASP A 38 7.78 0.98 3.48
C ASP A 38 8.88 0.45 4.42
N VAL A 39 9.89 -0.28 3.92
CA VAL A 39 11.08 -0.64 4.73
C VAL A 39 11.82 0.62 5.19
N ASP A 40 11.67 1.74 4.47
CA ASP A 40 12.18 3.03 4.92
C ASP A 40 11.48 3.57 6.19
N THR A 41 10.45 2.91 6.72
CA THR A 41 9.96 3.15 8.08
C THR A 41 10.98 2.85 9.17
N LEU A 42 12.01 2.04 8.88
CA LEU A 42 13.16 1.85 9.76
C LEU A 42 13.91 3.16 10.04
N THR A 43 13.75 4.19 9.21
CA THR A 43 14.26 5.54 9.49
C THR A 43 13.67 6.14 10.78
N LEU A 44 12.54 5.62 11.28
CA LEU A 44 12.01 5.98 12.59
C LEU A 44 12.95 5.66 13.76
N LEU A 45 13.83 4.65 13.61
CA LEU A 45 14.87 4.34 14.59
C LEU A 45 15.88 5.49 14.77
N GLY A 46 16.04 6.35 13.75
CA GLY A 46 16.82 7.58 13.80
C GLY A 46 16.07 8.78 14.39
N GLY A 47 14.87 8.57 14.90
CA GLY A 47 13.98 9.60 15.44
C GLY A 47 13.11 10.29 14.39
N TRP A 48 12.11 11.03 14.86
CA TRP A 48 11.05 11.61 14.02
C TRP A 48 11.58 12.56 12.93
N ARG A 49 12.61 13.36 13.24
CA ARG A 49 13.23 14.27 12.26
C ARG A 49 13.89 13.50 11.11
N PHE A 50 14.58 12.40 11.41
CA PHE A 50 15.22 11.57 10.39
C PHE A 50 14.16 10.87 9.54
N TYR A 51 13.14 10.28 10.17
CA TYR A 51 11.99 9.69 9.49
C TYR A 51 11.32 10.64 8.52
N ARG A 52 10.96 11.86 8.96
CA ARG A 52 10.35 12.87 8.08
C ARG A 52 11.24 13.31 6.92
N THR A 53 12.55 13.16 7.06
CA THR A 53 13.52 13.56 6.04
C THR A 53 13.71 12.47 4.98
N TYR A 54 13.59 11.18 5.33
CA TYR A 54 14.00 10.06 4.46
C TYR A 54 12.88 9.07 4.11
N HIS A 55 11.81 8.99 4.89
CA HIS A 55 10.63 8.21 4.56
C HIS A 55 9.97 8.76 3.29
N ARG A 56 9.50 7.86 2.41
CA ARG A 56 8.97 8.19 1.07
C ARG A 56 10.00 8.75 0.08
N ILE A 57 11.28 8.57 0.41
CA ILE A 57 12.40 8.88 -0.48
C ILE A 57 13.22 7.62 -0.71
N VAL A 58 13.83 7.07 0.34
CA VAL A 58 14.80 5.99 0.21
C VAL A 58 14.15 4.71 -0.31
N GLY A 59 13.01 4.32 0.28
CA GLY A 59 12.28 3.11 -0.13
C GLY A 59 11.46 3.30 -1.40
N HIS A 60 11.16 4.55 -1.76
CA HIS A 60 10.20 4.86 -2.82
C HIS A 60 10.84 5.37 -4.12
N GLY A 61 12.15 5.62 -4.12
CA GLY A 61 12.91 6.08 -5.27
C GLY A 61 13.36 4.96 -6.22
N LEU A 62 13.87 5.35 -7.39
CA LEU A 62 14.30 4.47 -8.49
C LEU A 62 15.12 3.25 -8.08
N PRO A 63 16.09 3.33 -7.14
CA PRO A 63 16.88 2.16 -6.77
C PRO A 63 16.01 1.02 -6.24
N VAL A 64 15.09 1.30 -5.32
CA VAL A 64 14.23 0.25 -4.74
C VAL A 64 13.13 -0.16 -5.73
N THR A 65 12.57 0.79 -6.47
CA THR A 65 11.45 0.51 -7.37
C THR A 65 11.85 -0.32 -8.58
N LEU A 66 13.08 -0.18 -9.07
CA LEU A 66 13.61 -0.96 -10.21
C LEU A 66 14.33 -2.23 -9.76
N LEU A 67 15.21 -2.14 -8.76
CA LEU A 67 16.05 -3.27 -8.36
C LEU A 67 15.35 -4.21 -7.39
N GLY A 68 14.48 -3.70 -6.52
CA GLY A 68 13.82 -4.50 -5.48
C GLY A 68 13.05 -5.71 -6.02
N PRO A 69 12.02 -5.50 -6.87
CA PRO A 69 11.29 -6.58 -7.51
C PRO A 69 12.17 -7.50 -8.36
N ALA A 70 13.17 -6.94 -9.06
CA ALA A 70 14.10 -7.72 -9.89
C ALA A 70 14.98 -8.65 -9.05
N LEU A 71 15.54 -8.18 -7.95
CA LEU A 71 16.36 -8.98 -7.05
C LEU A 71 15.54 -10.07 -6.35
N LEU A 72 14.31 -9.74 -5.91
CA LEU A 72 13.40 -10.72 -5.33
C LEU A 72 13.01 -11.81 -6.33
N ALA A 73 12.67 -11.43 -7.56
CA ALA A 73 12.33 -12.38 -8.62
C ALA A 73 13.53 -13.26 -9.01
N ALA A 74 14.73 -12.67 -9.15
CA ALA A 74 15.94 -13.42 -9.45
C ALA A 74 16.27 -14.44 -8.35
N GLY A 75 16.20 -14.03 -7.08
CA GLY A 75 16.39 -14.92 -5.94
C GLY A 75 15.36 -16.06 -5.92
N ALA A 76 14.07 -15.73 -6.11
CA ALA A 76 13.01 -16.73 -6.17
C ALA A 76 13.19 -17.72 -7.33
N SER A 77 13.64 -17.26 -8.50
CA SER A 77 13.93 -18.14 -9.64
C SER A 77 15.12 -19.06 -9.41
N VAL A 78 16.20 -18.58 -8.77
CA VAL A 78 17.34 -19.42 -8.37
C VAL A 78 16.92 -20.50 -7.37
N LEU A 79 15.96 -20.19 -6.49
CA LEU A 79 15.38 -21.14 -5.54
C LEU A 79 14.32 -22.08 -6.17
N GLY A 80 14.06 -21.96 -7.48
CA GLY A 80 13.09 -22.81 -8.18
C GLY A 80 11.62 -22.49 -7.88
N LEU A 81 11.32 -21.30 -7.36
CA LEU A 81 9.94 -20.89 -7.02
C LEU A 81 9.11 -20.43 -8.22
N GLY A 82 9.75 -20.15 -9.36
CA GLY A 82 9.07 -19.74 -10.60
C GLY A 82 10.01 -19.08 -11.60
N ALA A 83 9.55 -18.90 -12.82
CA ALA A 83 10.30 -18.21 -13.86
C ALA A 83 10.45 -16.72 -13.55
N PHE A 84 11.60 -16.14 -13.93
CA PHE A 84 11.95 -14.76 -13.57
C PHE A 84 10.92 -13.75 -14.07
N TRP A 85 10.57 -13.78 -15.35
CA TRP A 85 9.74 -12.73 -15.95
C TRP A 85 8.32 -12.66 -15.40
N PRO A 86 7.57 -13.78 -15.28
CA PRO A 86 6.24 -13.75 -14.67
C PRO A 86 6.26 -13.35 -13.19
N LEU A 87 7.21 -13.87 -12.41
CA LEU A 87 7.35 -13.48 -11.00
C LEU A 87 7.67 -11.99 -10.89
N TRP A 88 8.68 -11.50 -11.62
CA TRP A 88 9.05 -10.09 -11.64
C TRP A 88 7.85 -9.20 -11.99
N ALA A 89 7.02 -9.59 -12.97
CA ALA A 89 5.82 -8.82 -13.33
C ALA A 89 4.84 -8.69 -12.14
N TRP A 90 4.58 -9.77 -11.40
CA TRP A 90 3.74 -9.74 -10.20
C TRP A 90 4.34 -8.87 -9.09
N LEU A 91 5.64 -9.00 -8.84
CA LEU A 91 6.34 -8.22 -7.80
C LEU A 91 6.38 -6.73 -8.15
N GLN A 92 6.65 -6.43 -9.41
CA GLN A 92 6.66 -5.06 -9.92
C GLN A 92 5.26 -4.45 -9.86
N LEU A 93 4.21 -5.19 -10.23
CA LEU A 93 2.83 -4.74 -10.14
C LEU A 93 2.48 -4.37 -8.69
N ALA A 94 2.79 -5.24 -7.73
CA ALA A 94 2.49 -5.00 -6.32
C ALA A 94 3.18 -3.73 -5.79
N LEU A 95 4.46 -3.57 -6.13
CA LEU A 95 5.23 -2.36 -5.77
C LEU A 95 4.66 -1.10 -6.44
N LEU A 96 4.30 -1.16 -7.72
CA LEU A 96 3.75 0.01 -8.43
C LEU A 96 2.38 0.41 -7.88
N VAL A 97 1.54 -0.56 -7.52
CA VAL A 97 0.25 -0.33 -6.87
C VAL A 97 0.45 0.35 -5.51
N HIS A 98 1.44 -0.09 -4.71
CA HIS A 98 1.82 0.59 -3.47
C HIS A 98 2.17 2.06 -3.72
N LEU A 99 3.11 2.35 -4.63
CA LEU A 99 3.52 3.73 -4.93
C LEU A 99 2.37 4.59 -5.43
N ALA A 100 1.50 4.03 -6.28
CA ALA A 100 0.32 4.72 -6.79
C ALA A 100 -0.62 5.12 -5.64
N THR A 101 -0.86 4.21 -4.69
CA THR A 101 -1.68 4.55 -3.51
C THR A 101 -1.01 5.59 -2.63
N ASP A 102 0.31 5.57 -2.46
CA ASP A 102 0.98 6.61 -1.66
C ASP A 102 1.04 7.99 -2.31
N VAL A 103 1.00 8.07 -3.64
CA VAL A 103 0.77 9.32 -4.36
C VAL A 103 -0.68 9.78 -4.23
N CYS A 104 -1.65 8.88 -4.30
CA CYS A 104 -3.07 9.21 -4.18
C CYS A 104 -3.46 9.63 -2.74
N PHE A 105 -2.83 9.03 -1.73
CA PHE A 105 -3.18 9.22 -0.32
C PHE A 105 -2.31 10.29 0.32
N TYR A 106 -2.95 11.13 1.14
CA TYR A 106 -2.30 12.12 1.99
C TYR A 106 -1.47 13.17 1.23
N ARG A 107 -1.19 14.31 1.88
CA ARG A 107 -0.35 15.38 1.28
C ARG A 107 1.10 15.27 1.74
N TRP A 108 1.65 14.05 1.69
CA TRP A 108 3.07 13.79 1.96
C TRP A 108 3.72 13.30 0.67
N PRO A 109 4.44 14.20 -0.05
CA PRO A 109 4.97 13.90 -1.37
C PRO A 109 5.96 12.73 -1.36
N VAL A 110 5.83 11.84 -2.33
CA VAL A 110 6.73 10.71 -2.60
C VAL A 110 7.73 11.09 -3.69
N GLN A 111 9.02 10.86 -3.48
CA GLN A 111 10.07 11.18 -4.46
C GLN A 111 10.40 9.99 -5.37
N LEU A 112 9.48 9.68 -6.28
CA LEU A 112 9.57 8.51 -7.17
C LEU A 112 10.83 8.47 -8.05
N LEU A 113 11.34 9.65 -8.43
CA LEU A 113 12.50 9.79 -9.32
C LEU A 113 13.83 9.96 -8.56
N TRP A 114 13.83 9.86 -7.24
CA TRP A 114 15.08 9.91 -6.47
C TRP A 114 15.99 8.73 -6.86
N PRO A 115 17.31 8.90 -7.02
CA PRO A 115 18.10 10.11 -6.75
C PRO A 115 18.24 11.09 -7.93
N VAL A 116 17.66 10.79 -9.10
CA VAL A 116 17.76 11.65 -10.31
C VAL A 116 17.03 12.98 -10.11
N SER A 117 15.91 12.98 -9.38
CA SER A 117 15.16 14.19 -9.05
C SER A 117 14.59 14.11 -7.64
N ARG A 118 14.53 15.28 -6.97
CA ARG A 118 13.90 15.44 -5.65
C ARG A 118 12.43 15.87 -5.73
N LYS A 119 11.85 15.93 -6.93
CA LYS A 119 10.45 16.29 -7.12
C LYS A 119 9.53 15.26 -6.45
N GLY A 120 8.72 15.71 -5.50
CA GLY A 120 7.74 14.89 -4.81
C GLY A 120 6.36 14.94 -5.47
N PHE A 121 5.61 13.84 -5.37
CA PHE A 121 4.24 13.71 -5.87
C PHE A 121 3.29 13.31 -4.74
N GLY A 122 2.17 14.02 -4.59
CA GLY A 122 1.16 13.71 -3.57
C GLY A 122 -0.14 14.46 -3.85
N LEU A 123 -1.17 13.73 -4.29
CA LEU A 123 -2.47 14.28 -4.67
C LEU A 123 -3.36 14.55 -3.45
N GLY A 124 -3.19 13.78 -2.37
CA GLY A 124 -3.97 13.95 -1.14
C GLY A 124 -5.47 13.74 -1.31
N LEU A 125 -5.88 12.80 -2.18
CA LEU A 125 -7.28 12.47 -2.45
C LEU A 125 -7.96 11.85 -1.22
N VAL A 126 -7.21 11.06 -0.46
CA VAL A 126 -7.69 10.29 0.69
C VAL A 126 -6.93 10.72 1.95
N ARG A 127 -7.64 10.90 3.07
CA ARG A 127 -7.02 11.24 4.37
C ARG A 127 -6.38 9.98 4.97
N TRP A 128 -5.38 10.16 5.83
CA TRP A 128 -4.74 9.05 6.52
C TRP A 128 -5.72 8.22 7.36
N ASN A 129 -6.76 8.86 7.92
CA ASN A 129 -7.75 8.21 8.79
C ASN A 129 -9.08 7.91 8.12
N ASP A 130 -9.08 7.89 6.80
CA ASP A 130 -10.26 7.50 6.04
C ASP A 130 -10.51 6.01 6.23
N LEU A 131 -11.64 5.65 6.84
CA LEU A 131 -11.94 4.26 7.19
C LEU A 131 -12.41 3.45 5.98
N VAL A 132 -12.93 4.09 4.93
CA VAL A 132 -13.49 3.40 3.77
C VAL A 132 -12.47 2.50 3.07
N PRO A 133 -11.28 2.98 2.66
CA PRO A 133 -10.27 2.12 2.03
C PRO A 133 -9.82 1.00 2.98
N THR A 134 -9.62 1.29 4.28
CA THR A 134 -9.25 0.28 5.28
C THR A 134 -10.28 -0.85 5.33
N LEU A 135 -11.56 -0.50 5.43
CA LEU A 135 -12.65 -1.47 5.50
C LEU A 135 -12.76 -2.30 4.22
N VAL A 136 -12.69 -1.67 3.05
CA VAL A 136 -12.72 -2.37 1.76
C VAL A 136 -11.56 -3.38 1.70
N LEU A 137 -10.32 -2.94 1.91
CA LEU A 137 -9.15 -3.82 1.79
C LEU A 137 -9.23 -4.99 2.77
N TYR A 138 -9.64 -4.75 4.02
CA TYR A 138 -9.68 -5.80 5.05
C TYR A 138 -10.84 -6.77 4.86
N ILE A 139 -12.04 -6.28 4.55
CA ILE A 139 -13.22 -7.14 4.34
C ILE A 139 -12.95 -8.09 3.18
N PHE A 140 -12.43 -7.58 2.05
CA PHE A 140 -12.12 -8.44 0.91
C PHE A 140 -10.93 -9.37 1.18
N SER A 141 -9.94 -8.95 1.97
CA SER A 141 -8.82 -9.83 2.36
C SER A 141 -9.30 -10.99 3.23
N VAL A 142 -10.12 -10.70 4.25
CA VAL A 142 -10.74 -11.71 5.11
C VAL A 142 -11.64 -12.63 4.29
N ALA A 143 -12.45 -12.08 3.37
CA ALA A 143 -13.28 -12.90 2.49
C ALA A 143 -12.44 -13.85 1.62
N ALA A 144 -11.33 -13.39 1.04
CA ALA A 144 -10.46 -14.24 0.24
C ALA A 144 -9.77 -15.33 1.09
N LEU A 145 -9.48 -15.05 2.37
CA LEU A 145 -8.97 -16.06 3.32
C LEU A 145 -10.02 -17.11 3.68
N LEU A 146 -11.28 -16.70 3.89
CA LEU A 146 -12.38 -17.60 4.26
C LEU A 146 -12.88 -18.43 3.06
N TRP A 147 -12.78 -17.89 1.85
CA TRP A 147 -13.24 -18.53 0.61
C TRP A 147 -12.14 -18.57 -0.45
N PRO A 148 -11.04 -19.33 -0.23
CA PRO A 148 -9.89 -19.33 -1.13
C PRO A 148 -10.21 -19.79 -2.56
N GLY A 149 -11.22 -20.66 -2.74
CA GLY A 149 -11.70 -21.08 -4.07
C GLY A 149 -12.29 -19.93 -4.92
N HIS A 150 -12.66 -18.82 -4.30
CA HIS A 150 -13.15 -17.61 -4.97
C HIS A 150 -12.15 -16.46 -4.92
N GLY A 151 -10.89 -16.71 -4.53
CA GLY A 151 -9.88 -15.69 -4.28
C GLY A 151 -9.74 -14.69 -5.43
N PHE A 152 -9.71 -15.15 -6.69
CA PHE A 152 -9.64 -14.28 -7.86
C PHE A 152 -10.81 -13.29 -7.95
N ALA A 153 -12.04 -13.78 -7.87
CA ALA A 153 -13.23 -12.94 -7.97
C ALA A 153 -13.32 -11.94 -6.80
N ILE A 154 -12.98 -12.38 -5.59
CA ILE A 154 -12.95 -11.54 -4.39
C ILE A 154 -11.85 -10.48 -4.49
N GLY A 155 -10.64 -10.86 -4.91
CA GLY A 155 -9.52 -9.95 -5.13
C GLY A 155 -9.84 -8.87 -6.15
N LEU A 156 -10.40 -9.29 -7.29
CA LEU A 156 -10.83 -8.39 -8.36
C LEU A 156 -11.91 -7.42 -7.87
N ALA A 157 -12.94 -7.92 -7.18
CA ALA A 157 -14.01 -7.10 -6.63
C ALA A 157 -13.49 -6.09 -5.59
N GLY A 158 -12.61 -6.53 -4.68
CA GLY A 158 -12.02 -5.67 -3.65
C GLY A 158 -11.17 -4.55 -4.25
N LEU A 159 -10.32 -4.88 -5.22
CA LEU A 159 -9.52 -3.89 -5.94
C LEU A 159 -10.38 -2.94 -6.78
N ALA A 160 -11.43 -3.45 -7.44
CA ALA A 160 -12.37 -2.62 -8.19
C ALA A 160 -13.12 -1.64 -7.28
N CYS A 161 -13.62 -2.09 -6.12
CA CYS A 161 -14.24 -1.22 -5.13
C CYS A 161 -13.26 -0.16 -4.60
N PHE A 162 -12.01 -0.56 -4.32
CA PHE A 162 -10.97 0.36 -3.88
C PHE A 162 -10.65 1.42 -4.93
N VAL A 163 -10.46 1.04 -6.20
CA VAL A 163 -10.22 1.96 -7.31
C VAL A 163 -11.41 2.88 -7.55
N ALA A 164 -12.64 2.34 -7.53
CA ALA A 164 -13.86 3.13 -7.65
C ALA A 164 -13.96 4.19 -6.53
N TYR A 165 -13.56 3.84 -5.31
CA TYR A 165 -13.47 4.80 -4.21
C TYR A 165 -12.47 5.92 -4.50
N LEU A 166 -11.28 5.60 -5.01
CA LEU A 166 -10.28 6.63 -5.37
C LEU A 166 -10.78 7.59 -6.45
N PHE A 167 -11.45 7.07 -7.48
CA PHE A 167 -12.07 7.92 -8.51
C PHE A 167 -13.18 8.80 -7.93
N TRP A 168 -14.03 8.24 -7.08
CA TRP A 168 -15.06 9.02 -6.39
C TRP A 168 -14.44 10.14 -5.56
N ARG A 169 -13.30 9.89 -4.89
CA ARG A 169 -12.57 10.89 -4.09
C ARG A 169 -11.85 11.94 -4.91
N ALA A 170 -11.46 11.63 -6.15
CA ALA A 170 -10.97 12.64 -7.08
C ALA A 170 -12.07 13.63 -7.49
N TRP A 171 -13.33 13.19 -7.54
CA TRP A 171 -14.49 14.04 -7.85
C TRP A 171 -15.10 14.74 -6.63
N GLN A 172 -15.10 14.06 -5.48
CA GLN A 172 -15.74 14.53 -4.25
C GLN A 172 -14.74 14.57 -3.10
N PRO A 173 -14.27 15.77 -2.73
CA PRO A 173 -13.44 15.95 -1.55
C PRO A 173 -14.15 15.44 -0.27
N PRO A 174 -13.38 15.01 0.74
CA PRO A 174 -13.96 14.52 1.99
C PRO A 174 -14.84 15.59 2.64
N ALA A 175 -16.02 15.16 3.10
CA ALA A 175 -16.93 16.02 3.84
C ALA A 175 -16.26 16.60 5.08
N GLN A 176 -16.57 17.85 5.40
CA GLN A 176 -15.97 18.56 6.54
C GLN A 176 -16.79 18.41 7.82
N GLU A 177 -17.98 17.83 7.74
CA GLU A 177 -18.91 17.68 8.86
C GLU A 177 -19.78 16.42 8.73
N GLY A 178 -20.51 16.09 9.80
CA GLY A 178 -21.46 15.00 9.84
C GLY A 178 -20.84 13.60 9.76
N TRP A 179 -21.69 12.59 9.56
CA TRP A 179 -21.27 11.18 9.57
C TRP A 179 -20.30 10.82 8.42
N ARG A 180 -20.41 11.49 7.27
CA ARG A 180 -19.47 11.32 6.14
C ARG A 180 -18.09 11.89 6.48
N GLY A 181 -18.05 13.05 7.12
CA GLY A 181 -16.80 13.63 7.59
C GLY A 181 -16.17 12.76 8.68
N TRP A 182 -16.99 12.26 9.62
CA TRP A 182 -16.57 11.26 10.59
C TRP A 182 -15.93 10.06 9.89
N LEU A 183 -16.63 9.37 8.99
CA LEU A 183 -16.12 8.17 8.30
C LEU A 183 -14.81 8.40 7.53
N THR A 184 -14.63 9.61 6.98
CA THR A 184 -13.46 9.96 6.15
C THR A 184 -12.30 10.57 6.95
N GLY A 185 -12.39 10.56 8.29
CA GLY A 185 -11.24 10.80 9.17
C GLY A 185 -11.43 11.88 10.24
N LEU A 186 -12.59 12.54 10.35
CA LEU A 186 -12.83 13.51 11.43
C LEU A 186 -12.96 12.86 12.82
N TRP A 187 -13.09 11.54 12.88
CA TRP A 187 -13.07 10.79 14.14
C TRP A 187 -11.70 10.81 14.83
N ALA A 188 -10.62 10.97 14.06
CA ALA A 188 -9.25 10.73 14.51
C ALA A 188 -8.79 11.63 15.67
N PRO A 189 -8.99 12.96 15.66
CA PRO A 189 -8.56 13.82 16.76
C PRO A 189 -9.28 13.53 18.09
N HIS A 190 -10.45 12.89 18.01
CA HIS A 190 -11.27 12.52 19.16
C HIS A 190 -10.99 11.08 19.64
N ALA A 191 -10.08 10.36 18.99
CA ALA A 191 -9.71 9.01 19.40
C ALA A 191 -8.96 9.02 20.74
N ALA A 192 -9.21 8.01 21.58
CA ALA A 192 -8.51 7.88 22.85
C ALA A 192 -6.99 7.81 22.61
N PRO A 193 -6.14 8.27 23.55
CA PRO A 193 -4.69 8.32 23.39
C PRO A 193 -4.07 6.97 22.95
N PHE A 194 -4.63 5.85 23.42
CA PHE A 194 -4.22 4.52 23.01
C PHE A 194 -4.42 4.24 21.51
N TRP A 195 -5.40 4.87 20.85
CA TRP A 195 -5.68 4.72 19.43
C TRP A 195 -4.94 5.75 18.57
N ARG A 196 -4.19 6.69 19.18
CA ARG A 196 -3.53 7.78 18.43
C ARG A 196 -2.40 7.32 17.51
N TRP A 197 -1.76 6.19 17.83
CA TRP A 197 -0.78 5.58 16.94
C TRP A 197 -1.44 5.03 15.66
N LEU A 198 -2.72 4.62 15.74
CA LEU A 198 -3.53 4.20 14.59
C LEU A 198 -4.10 5.39 13.81
N THR A 199 -4.26 6.55 14.45
CA THR A 199 -4.71 7.80 13.80
C THR A 199 -3.57 8.62 13.19
N GLY A 200 -2.30 8.24 13.40
CA GLY A 200 -1.17 9.01 12.90
C GLY A 200 -1.01 10.37 13.57
N ASP A 201 -1.59 10.58 14.75
CA ASP A 201 -1.43 11.79 15.59
C ASP A 201 -0.04 11.85 16.25
N PHE A 202 1.01 11.51 15.51
CA PHE A 202 2.39 11.87 15.85
C PHE A 202 2.73 13.30 15.38
N VAL A 203 1.72 14.03 14.88
CA VAL A 203 1.89 15.29 14.12
C VAL A 203 1.31 16.51 14.86
N THR A 204 0.95 16.40 16.14
CA THR A 204 0.73 17.58 17.00
C THR A 204 1.72 17.58 18.15
#